data_AF-A0A970AQ37-F1
#
_entry.id   AF-A0A970AQ37-F1
#
_cell.length_a   1.000
_cell.length_b   1.000
_cell.length_c   1.000
_cell.angle_alpha   90.00
_cell.angle_beta   90.00
_cell.angle_gamma   90.00
#
_symmetry.space_group_name_H-M   'P 1'
#
loop_
_entity.id
_entity.type
_entity.pdbx_description
1 polymer ?
#
loop_
_entity_poly.entity_id
_entity_poly.type
_entity_poly.pdbx_seq_one_letter_code
_entity_poly.pdbx_strand_id
1 'polypeptide(L)'
;MPRTQRNDNFIDKSFTVMADIILKIMPAKKQAKEAFAYYRDGMSAQADGEYAEALDNYQEALKLEEDPYDRSYVLYNIGLIHTSNGEHDKALGYYSEALELNPRMPQALNNIAVIYHYQGEREKEAGNAEAAEGLFDKAADYWKEAIRLAPNNYIEVQNWLKTTGRSQIDVYF
;
A
#
# COMPACT_ATOMS: atom_id res chain seq x y z
N MET A 1 -37.42 -30.45 49.82
CA MET A 1 -36.42 -29.35 49.83
C MET A 1 -35.05 -29.94 50.18
N PRO A 2 -33.87 -29.38 49.81
CA PRO A 2 -33.57 -28.18 49.02
C PRO A 2 -32.43 -28.31 47.96
N ARG A 3 -32.48 -27.39 46.98
CA ARG A 3 -31.38 -26.71 46.26
C ARG A 3 -30.24 -27.53 45.63
N THR A 4 -30.44 -27.88 44.36
CA THR A 4 -29.35 -27.87 43.35
C THR A 4 -28.72 -26.48 43.33
N GLN A 5 -27.59 -26.31 44.02
CA GLN A 5 -26.68 -25.20 43.73
C GLN A 5 -26.13 -25.44 42.33
N ARG A 6 -26.72 -24.77 41.33
CA ARG A 6 -25.99 -24.43 40.11
C ARG A 6 -24.80 -23.62 40.60
N ASN A 7 -23.63 -24.23 40.62
CA ASN A 7 -22.38 -23.52 40.74
C ASN A 7 -22.24 -22.66 39.48
N ASP A 8 -22.84 -21.47 39.51
CA ASP A 8 -22.52 -20.35 38.64
C ASP A 8 -21.09 -19.90 38.95
N ASN A 9 -20.12 -20.78 38.69
CA ASN A 9 -18.72 -20.50 38.93
C ASN A 9 -18.31 -19.42 37.93
N PHE A 10 -18.05 -18.23 38.46
CA PHE A 10 -17.51 -17.10 37.71
C PHE A 10 -16.29 -17.50 36.85
N ILE A 11 -15.50 -18.46 37.32
CA ILE A 11 -14.35 -19.05 36.62
C ILE A 11 -14.78 -19.80 35.33
N ASP A 12 -15.88 -20.54 35.35
CA ASP A 12 -16.37 -21.31 34.19
C ASP A 12 -16.94 -20.40 33.08
N LYS A 13 -17.67 -19.35 33.49
CA LYS A 13 -18.14 -18.30 32.57
C LYS A 13 -16.98 -17.51 31.98
N SER A 14 -15.98 -17.17 32.81
CA SER A 14 -14.77 -16.47 32.35
C SER A 14 -13.95 -17.32 31.39
N PHE A 15 -13.79 -18.62 31.66
CA PHE A 15 -13.06 -19.54 30.79
C PHE A 15 -13.78 -19.76 29.46
N THR A 16 -15.11 -19.89 29.49
CA THR A 16 -15.93 -20.02 28.27
C THR A 16 -15.84 -18.76 27.41
N VAL A 17 -15.94 -17.56 28.00
CA VAL A 17 -15.79 -16.29 27.28
C VAL A 17 -14.39 -16.14 26.70
N MET A 18 -13.34 -16.48 27.47
CA MET A 18 -11.97 -16.44 26.96
C MET A 18 -11.73 -17.49 25.86
N ALA A 19 -12.29 -18.69 25.99
CA ALA A 19 -12.22 -19.72 24.97
C ALA A 19 -12.97 -19.30 23.71
N ASP A 20 -14.15 -18.68 23.81
CA ASP A 20 -14.89 -18.13 22.67
C ASP A 20 -14.14 -17.00 22.00
N ILE A 21 -13.47 -16.12 22.77
CA ILE A 21 -12.59 -15.08 22.25
C ILE A 21 -11.40 -15.70 21.52
N ILE A 22 -10.71 -16.68 22.12
CA ILE A 22 -9.58 -17.40 21.50
C ILE A 22 -10.04 -18.16 20.25
N LEU A 23 -11.20 -18.79 20.28
CA LEU A 23 -11.83 -19.50 19.17
C LEU A 23 -12.37 -18.58 18.10
N LYS A 24 -12.59 -17.29 18.38
CA LYS A 24 -12.91 -16.26 17.39
C LYS A 24 -11.64 -15.67 16.77
N ILE A 25 -10.55 -15.61 17.54
CA ILE A 25 -9.21 -15.22 17.09
C ILE A 25 -8.52 -16.33 16.29
N MET A 26 -8.83 -17.61 16.54
CA MET A 26 -8.23 -18.76 15.83
C MET A 26 -8.62 -18.84 14.33
N PRO A 27 -9.89 -18.59 13.93
CA PRO A 27 -10.31 -18.39 12.54
C PRO A 27 -9.59 -17.23 11.88
N ALA A 28 -9.44 -16.08 12.58
CA ALA A 28 -8.69 -14.94 12.07
C ALA A 28 -7.22 -15.33 11.79
N LYS A 29 -6.60 -16.16 12.63
CA LYS A 29 -5.25 -16.71 12.36
C LYS A 29 -5.21 -17.66 11.16
N LYS A 30 -6.28 -18.43 10.90
CA LYS A 30 -6.35 -19.29 9.72
C LYS A 30 -6.53 -18.45 8.44
N GLN A 31 -7.44 -17.49 8.46
CA GLN A 31 -7.70 -16.56 7.35
C GLN A 31 -6.46 -15.74 7.02
N ALA A 32 -5.77 -15.17 8.02
CA ALA A 32 -4.51 -14.45 7.81
C ALA A 32 -3.43 -15.37 7.19
N LYS A 33 -3.34 -16.63 7.62
CA LYS A 33 -2.39 -17.59 7.02
C LYS A 33 -2.75 -17.94 5.57
N GLU A 34 -4.03 -18.03 5.26
CA GLU A 34 -4.54 -18.29 3.91
C GLU A 34 -4.37 -17.06 3.01
N ALA A 35 -4.68 -15.86 3.50
CA ALA A 35 -4.40 -14.59 2.85
C ALA A 35 -2.91 -14.45 2.52
N PHE A 36 -2.04 -14.77 3.47
CA PHE A 36 -0.60 -14.76 3.27
C PHE A 36 -0.13 -15.78 2.21
N ALA A 37 -0.77 -16.93 2.10
CA ALA A 37 -0.46 -17.91 1.05
C ALA A 37 -0.79 -17.33 -0.33
N TYR A 38 -2.01 -16.81 -0.52
CA TYR A 38 -2.41 -16.13 -1.76
C TYR A 38 -1.48 -14.94 -2.08
N TYR A 39 -1.12 -14.13 -1.09
CA TYR A 39 -0.18 -13.02 -1.28
C TYR A 39 1.19 -13.51 -1.79
N ARG A 40 1.71 -14.61 -1.24
CA ARG A 40 2.99 -15.19 -1.68
C ARG A 40 2.92 -15.79 -3.07
N ASP A 41 1.83 -16.46 -3.40
CA ASP A 41 1.62 -17.02 -4.73
C ASP A 41 1.49 -15.89 -5.77
N GLY A 42 0.78 -14.80 -5.42
CA GLY A 42 0.71 -13.59 -6.23
C GLY A 42 2.08 -12.94 -6.48
N MET A 43 2.93 -12.85 -5.45
CA MET A 43 4.31 -12.36 -5.62
C MET A 43 5.15 -13.27 -6.52
N SER A 44 4.98 -14.59 -6.43
CA SER A 44 5.68 -15.55 -7.28
C SER A 44 5.26 -15.39 -8.74
N ALA A 45 3.96 -15.42 -9.02
CA ALA A 45 3.41 -15.21 -10.36
C ALA A 45 3.84 -13.85 -10.94
N GLN A 46 3.87 -12.79 -10.13
CA GLN A 46 4.36 -11.48 -10.56
C GLN A 46 5.84 -11.50 -10.95
N ALA A 47 6.69 -12.21 -10.19
CA ALA A 47 8.10 -12.36 -10.51
C ALA A 47 8.33 -13.15 -11.80
N ASP A 48 7.44 -14.09 -12.10
CA ASP A 48 7.45 -14.90 -13.33
C ASP A 48 6.79 -14.17 -14.53
N GLY A 49 6.22 -12.98 -14.30
CA GLY A 49 5.55 -12.17 -15.33
C GLY A 49 4.11 -12.57 -15.62
N GLU A 50 3.55 -13.49 -14.83
CA GLU A 50 2.19 -14.01 -14.93
C GLU A 50 1.19 -13.06 -14.25
N TYR A 51 1.06 -11.84 -14.81
CA TYR A 51 0.34 -10.75 -14.15
C TYR A 51 -1.16 -11.01 -13.92
N ALA A 52 -1.83 -11.78 -14.78
CA ALA A 52 -3.23 -12.13 -14.57
C ALA A 52 -3.40 -13.02 -13.31
N GLU A 53 -2.57 -14.05 -13.20
CA GLU A 53 -2.58 -14.95 -12.03
C GLU A 53 -2.15 -14.22 -10.76
N ALA A 54 -1.18 -13.31 -10.85
CA ALA A 54 -0.78 -12.48 -9.73
C ALA A 54 -1.93 -11.62 -9.21
N LEU A 55 -2.70 -10.98 -10.11
CA LEU A 55 -3.86 -10.17 -9.75
C LEU A 55 -4.97 -11.01 -9.10
N ASP A 56 -5.25 -12.19 -9.63
CA ASP A 56 -6.27 -13.10 -9.06
C ASP A 56 -5.88 -13.50 -7.63
N ASN A 57 -4.62 -13.90 -7.42
CA ASN A 57 -4.09 -14.24 -6.10
C ASN A 57 -4.12 -13.05 -5.13
N TYR A 58 -3.72 -11.86 -5.57
CA TYR A 58 -3.81 -10.66 -4.72
C TYR A 58 -5.26 -10.28 -4.37
N GLN A 59 -6.23 -10.50 -5.26
CA GLN A 59 -7.64 -10.29 -4.94
C GLN A 59 -8.15 -11.27 -3.89
N GLU A 60 -7.76 -12.55 -3.96
CA GLU A 60 -8.10 -13.52 -2.92
C GLU A 60 -7.44 -13.17 -1.58
N ALA A 61 -6.19 -12.70 -1.59
CA ALA A 61 -5.53 -12.20 -0.40
C ALA A 61 -6.31 -11.02 0.23
N LEU A 62 -6.76 -10.04 -0.56
CA LEU A 62 -7.54 -8.90 -0.07
C LEU A 62 -8.92 -9.25 0.46
N LYS A 63 -9.52 -10.37 0.06
CA LYS A 63 -10.80 -10.85 0.61
C LYS A 63 -10.66 -11.42 2.02
N LEU A 64 -9.48 -11.97 2.32
CA LEU A 64 -9.20 -12.70 3.55
C LEU A 64 -8.40 -11.88 4.57
N GLU A 65 -7.57 -10.95 4.12
CA GLU A 65 -6.74 -10.12 4.99
C GLU A 65 -7.55 -8.97 5.60
N GLU A 66 -7.49 -8.82 6.92
CA GLU A 66 -8.17 -7.75 7.66
C GLU A 66 -7.20 -6.67 8.13
N ASP A 67 -5.90 -6.98 8.27
CA ASP A 67 -4.91 -6.05 8.76
C ASP A 67 -4.62 -4.93 7.74
N PRO A 68 -4.82 -3.65 8.09
CA PRO A 68 -4.61 -2.54 7.16
C PRO A 68 -3.17 -2.44 6.64
N TYR A 69 -2.18 -2.80 7.46
CA TYR A 69 -0.78 -2.74 7.08
C TYR A 69 -0.48 -3.79 6.01
N ASP A 70 -0.89 -5.05 6.20
CA ASP A 70 -0.68 -6.10 5.20
C ASP A 70 -1.47 -5.84 3.91
N ARG A 71 -2.74 -5.42 4.01
CA ARG A 71 -3.56 -5.00 2.86
C ARG A 71 -2.88 -3.91 2.02
N SER A 72 -2.20 -2.95 2.66
CA SER A 72 -1.50 -1.88 1.94
C SER A 72 -0.41 -2.40 1.00
N TYR A 73 0.30 -3.47 1.36
CA TYR A 73 1.31 -4.08 0.49
C TYR A 73 0.70 -4.86 -0.66
N VAL A 74 -0.43 -5.53 -0.43
CA VAL A 74 -1.16 -6.21 -1.51
C VAL A 74 -1.65 -5.19 -2.56
N LEU A 75 -2.27 -4.09 -2.11
CA LEU A 75 -2.71 -3.00 -2.99
C LEU A 75 -1.52 -2.36 -3.74
N TYR A 76 -0.40 -2.13 -3.05
CA TYR A 76 0.82 -1.63 -3.68
C TYR A 76 1.33 -2.56 -4.79
N ASN A 77 1.33 -3.88 -4.58
CA ASN A 77 1.76 -4.84 -5.61
C ASN A 77 0.80 -4.90 -6.82
N ILE A 78 -0.51 -4.76 -6.58
CA ILE A 78 -1.48 -4.60 -7.68
C ILE A 78 -1.16 -3.31 -8.47
N GLY A 79 -0.85 -2.21 -7.79
CA GLY A 79 -0.42 -0.95 -8.42
C GLY A 79 0.85 -1.10 -9.27
N LEU A 80 1.82 -1.92 -8.84
CA LEU A 80 3.02 -2.25 -9.61
C LEU A 80 2.66 -2.95 -10.93
N ILE A 81 1.75 -3.93 -10.89
CA ILE A 81 1.31 -4.66 -12.09
C ILE A 81 0.64 -3.70 -13.09
N HIS A 82 -0.27 -2.84 -12.62
CA HIS A 82 -0.91 -1.85 -13.49
C HIS A 82 0.09 -0.85 -14.07
N THR A 83 1.13 -0.48 -13.30
CA THR A 83 2.22 0.36 -13.80
C THR A 83 2.98 -0.34 -14.93
N SER A 84 3.34 -1.62 -14.76
CA SER A 84 4.00 -2.42 -15.80
C SER A 84 3.16 -2.57 -17.07
N ASN A 85 1.83 -2.59 -16.94
CA ASN A 85 0.90 -2.65 -18.07
C ASN A 85 0.63 -1.28 -18.74
N GLY A 86 1.22 -0.19 -18.23
CA GLY A 86 0.96 1.17 -18.72
C GLY A 86 -0.40 1.74 -18.30
N GLU A 87 -1.12 1.06 -17.40
CA GLU A 87 -2.43 1.47 -16.89
C GLU A 87 -2.27 2.45 -15.72
N HIS A 88 -1.64 3.59 -16.00
CA HIS A 88 -1.19 4.55 -14.99
C HIS A 88 -2.31 5.07 -14.07
N ASP A 89 -3.50 5.34 -14.60
CA ASP A 89 -4.62 5.83 -13.78
C ASP A 89 -5.10 4.78 -12.76
N LYS A 90 -5.12 3.50 -13.16
CA LYS A 90 -5.45 2.40 -12.24
C LYS A 90 -4.36 2.26 -11.17
N ALA A 91 -3.10 2.31 -11.59
CA ALA A 91 -1.97 2.23 -10.67
C ALA A 91 -2.01 3.35 -9.62
N LEU A 92 -2.28 4.59 -10.03
CA LEU A 92 -2.46 5.73 -9.13
C LEU A 92 -3.57 5.45 -8.10
N GLY A 93 -4.72 4.93 -8.52
CA GLY A 93 -5.81 4.53 -7.63
C GLY A 93 -5.35 3.54 -6.56
N TYR A 94 -4.71 2.44 -6.96
CA TYR A 94 -4.22 1.43 -6.02
C TYR A 94 -3.12 1.93 -5.08
N TYR A 95 -2.19 2.76 -5.56
CA TYR A 95 -1.19 3.37 -4.69
C TYR A 95 -1.82 4.35 -3.69
N SER A 96 -2.84 5.11 -4.10
CA SER A 96 -3.61 5.97 -3.20
C SER A 96 -4.33 5.16 -2.12
N GLU A 97 -5.04 4.09 -2.48
CA GLU A 97 -5.68 3.20 -1.50
C GLU A 97 -4.65 2.57 -0.54
N ALA A 98 -3.48 2.17 -1.05
CA ALA A 98 -2.40 1.65 -0.20
C ALA A 98 -1.91 2.72 0.81
N LEU A 99 -1.76 3.96 0.38
CA LEU A 99 -1.32 5.07 1.23
C LEU A 99 -2.40 5.53 2.23
N GLU A 100 -3.68 5.36 1.90
CA GLU A 100 -4.78 5.59 2.85
C GLU A 100 -4.71 4.60 4.03
N LEU A 101 -4.37 3.33 3.77
CA LEU A 101 -4.17 2.33 4.82
C LEU A 101 -2.83 2.47 5.54
N ASN A 102 -1.77 2.82 4.80
CA ASN A 102 -0.43 2.97 5.32
C ASN A 102 0.28 4.19 4.69
N PRO A 103 0.20 5.37 5.35
CA PRO A 103 0.83 6.59 4.85
C PRO A 103 2.36 6.57 4.84
N ARG A 104 3.00 5.52 5.39
CA ARG A 104 4.45 5.42 5.54
C ARG A 104 5.09 4.49 4.50
N MET A 105 4.63 4.56 3.25
CA MET A 105 5.14 3.77 2.14
C MET A 105 5.92 4.65 1.14
N PRO A 106 7.21 4.95 1.38
CA PRO A 106 8.02 5.77 0.48
C PRO A 106 8.07 5.21 -0.94
N GLN A 107 8.01 3.88 -1.10
CA GLN A 107 7.95 3.23 -2.42
C GLN A 107 6.67 3.54 -3.21
N ALA A 108 5.50 3.63 -2.54
CA ALA A 108 4.24 3.97 -3.19
C ALA A 108 4.22 5.45 -3.60
N LEU A 109 4.67 6.34 -2.70
CA LEU A 109 4.84 7.77 -2.98
C LEU A 109 5.79 7.98 -4.18
N ASN A 110 6.91 7.26 -4.22
CA ASN A 110 7.84 7.32 -5.34
C ASN A 110 7.20 6.87 -6.66
N ASN A 111 6.44 5.78 -6.67
CA ASN A 111 5.82 5.30 -7.91
C ASN A 111 4.74 6.24 -8.42
N ILE A 112 3.95 6.85 -7.53
CA ILE A 112 3.01 7.92 -7.89
C ILE A 112 3.77 9.10 -8.52
N ALA A 113 4.85 9.54 -7.89
CA ALA A 113 5.65 10.65 -8.39
C ALA A 113 6.27 10.35 -9.77
N VAL A 114 6.78 9.14 -9.98
CA VAL A 114 7.30 8.68 -11.29
C VAL A 114 6.20 8.71 -12.35
N ILE A 115 4.97 8.28 -12.02
CA ILE A 115 3.84 8.34 -12.97
C ILE A 115 3.53 9.80 -13.34
N TYR A 116 3.43 10.70 -12.37
CA TYR A 116 3.17 12.12 -12.66
C TYR A 116 4.32 12.77 -13.45
N HIS A 117 5.56 12.43 -13.13
CA HIS A 117 6.72 12.90 -13.88
C HIS A 117 6.66 12.43 -15.34
N TYR A 118 6.38 11.15 -15.57
CA TYR A 118 6.19 10.59 -16.90
C TYR A 118 5.06 11.29 -17.68
N GLN A 119 3.89 11.46 -17.06
CA GLN A 119 2.77 12.20 -17.66
C GLN A 119 3.17 13.66 -17.99
N GLY A 120 3.95 14.31 -17.11
CA GLY A 120 4.46 15.66 -17.35
C GLY A 120 5.38 15.75 -18.57
N GLU A 121 6.31 14.79 -18.74
CA GLU A 121 7.16 14.74 -19.93
C GLU A 121 6.32 14.51 -21.20
N ARG A 122 5.27 13.69 -21.15
CA ARG A 122 4.34 13.48 -22.27
C ARG A 122 3.57 14.73 -22.66
N GLU A 123 3.06 15.49 -21.68
CA GLU A 123 2.38 16.76 -21.94
C GLU A 123 3.33 17.82 -22.50
N LYS A 124 4.58 17.85 -22.02
CA LYS A 124 5.63 18.72 -22.54
C LYS A 124 5.97 18.39 -24.00
N GLU A 125 6.11 17.11 -24.33
CA GLU A 125 6.29 16.64 -25.71
C GLU A 125 5.11 17.01 -26.62
N ALA A 126 3.89 17.01 -26.07
CA ALA A 126 2.68 17.42 -26.76
C ALA A 126 2.53 18.95 -26.90
N GLY A 127 3.41 19.74 -26.29
CA GLY A 127 3.39 21.21 -26.32
C GLY A 127 2.48 21.85 -25.25
N ASN A 128 1.94 21.07 -24.32
CA ASN A 128 1.07 21.53 -23.25
C ASN A 128 1.89 21.91 -22.00
N ALA A 129 2.65 23.00 -22.09
CA ALA A 129 3.59 23.38 -21.03
C ALA A 129 2.95 23.59 -19.65
N GLU A 130 1.75 24.19 -19.59
CA GLU A 130 1.05 24.42 -18.32
C GLU A 130 0.64 23.10 -17.64
N ALA A 131 0.12 22.15 -18.40
CA ALA A 131 -0.25 20.83 -17.89
C ALA A 131 0.99 20.06 -17.42
N ALA A 132 2.09 20.14 -18.18
CA ALA A 132 3.36 19.52 -17.82
C ALA A 132 3.90 20.05 -16.48
N GLU A 133 3.95 21.39 -16.30
CA GLU A 133 4.42 21.99 -15.05
C GLU A 133 3.56 21.57 -13.85
N GLY A 134 2.23 21.54 -14.00
CA GLY A 134 1.33 21.06 -12.95
C GLY A 134 1.56 19.59 -12.57
N LEU A 135 1.92 18.73 -13.53
CA LEU A 135 2.25 17.33 -13.29
C LEU A 135 3.63 17.18 -12.63
N PHE A 136 4.62 17.97 -13.04
CA PHE A 136 5.93 18.00 -12.38
C PHE A 136 5.85 18.50 -10.93
N ASP A 137 4.97 19.45 -10.64
CA ASP A 137 4.74 19.91 -9.27
C ASP A 137 4.13 18.81 -8.39
N LYS A 138 3.12 18.08 -8.91
CA LYS A 138 2.60 16.89 -8.24
C LYS A 138 3.69 15.85 -7.98
N ALA A 139 4.51 15.53 -8.99
CA ALA A 139 5.61 14.59 -8.83
C ALA A 139 6.56 15.03 -7.71
N ALA A 140 6.91 16.32 -7.67
CA ALA A 140 7.79 16.86 -6.65
C ALA A 140 7.22 16.74 -5.23
N ASP A 141 5.93 16.97 -5.05
CA ASP A 141 5.31 16.89 -3.71
C ASP A 141 5.34 15.46 -3.16
N TYR A 142 4.97 14.48 -3.98
CA TYR A 142 5.08 13.07 -3.59
C TYR A 142 6.53 12.63 -3.32
N TRP A 143 7.48 13.10 -4.14
CA TRP A 143 8.90 12.80 -3.93
C TRP A 143 9.47 13.43 -2.66
N LYS A 144 9.07 14.67 -2.32
CA LYS A 144 9.45 15.30 -1.04
C LYS A 144 8.97 14.47 0.14
N GLU A 145 7.73 13.95 0.09
CA GLU A 145 7.20 13.08 1.13
C GLU A 145 7.97 11.75 1.21
N ALA A 146 8.28 11.13 0.07
CA ALA A 146 9.07 9.90 0.02
C ALA A 146 10.46 10.09 0.64
N ILE A 147 11.14 11.20 0.31
CA ILE A 147 12.46 11.56 0.86
C ILE A 147 12.34 11.84 2.36
N ARG A 148 11.28 12.48 2.85
CA ARG A 148 11.07 12.71 4.29
C ARG A 148 10.98 11.39 5.06
N LEU A 149 10.37 10.36 4.47
CA LEU A 149 10.26 9.03 5.08
C LEU A 149 11.55 8.20 4.94
N ALA A 150 12.29 8.38 3.85
CA ALA A 150 13.51 7.65 3.54
C ALA A 150 14.60 8.59 2.95
N PRO A 151 15.29 9.38 3.79
CA PRO A 151 16.14 10.49 3.33
C PRO A 151 17.43 10.05 2.63
N ASN A 152 17.87 8.82 2.88
CA ASN A 152 19.02 8.22 2.21
C ASN A 152 18.65 7.49 0.90
N ASN A 153 17.36 7.44 0.56
CA ASN A 153 16.87 6.90 -0.70
C ASN A 153 16.64 8.04 -1.71
N TYR A 154 16.42 7.67 -2.99
CA TYR A 154 16.01 8.59 -4.06
C TYR A 154 16.99 9.75 -4.33
N ILE A 155 18.30 9.48 -4.35
CA ILE A 155 19.35 10.51 -4.56
C ILE A 155 19.18 11.24 -5.90
N GLU A 156 18.81 10.51 -6.96
CA GLU A 156 18.56 11.10 -8.29
C GLU A 156 17.41 12.11 -8.26
N VAL A 157 16.35 11.77 -7.53
CA VAL A 157 15.18 12.65 -7.32
C VAL A 157 15.58 13.90 -6.56
N GLN A 158 16.43 13.79 -5.53
CA GLN A 158 16.94 14.97 -4.81
C GLN A 158 17.68 15.94 -5.74
N ASN A 159 18.44 15.42 -6.70
CA ASN A 159 19.11 16.24 -7.72
C ASN A 159 18.09 16.86 -8.68
N TRP A 160 17.12 16.08 -9.16
CA TRP A 160 16.06 16.58 -10.03
C TRP A 160 15.30 17.75 -9.37
N LEU A 161 14.89 17.59 -8.11
CA LEU A 161 14.23 18.64 -7.33
C LEU A 161 15.09 19.91 -7.24
N LYS A 162 16.40 19.78 -7.03
CA LYS A 162 17.32 20.94 -6.96
C LYS A 162 17.43 21.65 -8.30
N THR A 163 17.69 20.89 -9.37
CA THR A 163 17.90 21.46 -10.72
C THR A 163 16.65 22.12 -11.29
N THR A 164 15.46 21.65 -10.89
CA THR A 164 14.18 22.20 -11.34
C THR A 164 13.64 23.30 -10.43
N GLY A 165 14.37 23.68 -9.37
CA GLY A 165 13.91 24.67 -8.39
C GLY A 165 12.81 24.20 -7.44
N ARG A 166 12.43 22.92 -7.50
CA ARG A 166 11.36 22.29 -6.71
C ARG A 166 11.81 21.76 -5.35
N SER A 167 13.08 21.92 -5.01
CA SER A 167 13.68 21.41 -3.77
C SER A 167 13.39 22.22 -2.52
N GLN A 168 12.84 23.45 -2.62
CA GLN A 168 12.97 24.52 -1.62
C GLN A 168 13.26 24.05 -0.18
N ILE A 169 14.55 24.05 0.15
CA ILE A 169 15.01 24.53 1.45
C ILE A 169 14.92 26.05 1.32
N ASP A 170 14.11 26.69 2.15
CA ASP A 170 14.22 28.12 2.36
C ASP A 170 15.66 28.41 2.79
N VAL A 171 16.48 28.96 1.89
CA VAL A 171 17.77 29.53 2.27
C VAL A 171 17.47 30.87 2.91
N TYR A 172 17.16 30.87 4.20
CA TYR A 172 17.36 32.04 5.04
C TYR A 172 18.86 32.11 5.35
N PHE A 173 19.54 33.07 4.69
CA PHE A 173 20.88 33.52 5.05
C PHE A 173 20.88 34.17 6.44
#